data_AF-A0A7C0XI36-F1
#
_entry.id   AF-A0A7C0XI36-F1
#
_cell.length_a   1.000
_cell.length_b   1.000
_cell.length_c   1.000
_cell.angle_alpha   90.00
_cell.angle_beta   90.00
_cell.angle_gamma   90.00
#
_symmetry.space_group_name_H-M   'P 1'
#
loop_
_entity.id
_entity.type
_entity.pdbx_description
1 polymer ?
#
loop_
_entity_poly.entity_id
_entity_poly.type
_entity_poly.pdbx_seq_one_letter_code
_entity_poly.pdbx_strand_id
1 'polypeptide(L)'
;MKTIFRELSTGAKSSVTGLLLLSTALVLPFYARTFSIKMPILYVWATFAMSYDIILGFGGVPSFGHAAPFGIGVFVSALLLSRGVPLLLVYLAAALTGLAVNLSMGAPCYRVRGIYYAILTLAIAEMIRVL
;
A
#
# COMPACT_ATOMS: atom_id res chain seq x y z
N MET A 1 7.52 -0.18 -63.43
CA MET A 1 8.29 -1.02 -62.47
C MET A 1 8.70 -0.33 -61.16
N LYS A 2 8.43 0.98 -60.95
CA LYS A 2 8.70 1.69 -59.66
C LYS A 2 7.49 1.76 -58.71
N THR A 3 6.28 1.47 -59.21
CA THR A 3 5.02 1.62 -58.47
C THR A 3 4.73 0.47 -57.50
N ILE A 4 5.15 -0.76 -57.83
CA ILE A 4 4.94 -1.97 -57.01
C ILE A 4 5.80 -1.95 -55.72
N PHE A 5 7.01 -1.38 -55.77
CA PHE A 5 7.89 -1.26 -54.61
C PHE A 5 7.42 -0.21 -53.57
N ARG A 6 6.49 0.69 -53.94
CA ARG A 6 5.96 1.72 -53.04
C ARG A 6 4.84 1.18 -52.14
N GLU A 7 4.03 0.27 -52.67
CA GLU A 7 2.94 -0.45 -51.97
C GLU A 7 3.46 -1.44 -50.90
N LEU A 8 4.63 -2.05 -51.14
CA LEU A 8 5.29 -2.93 -50.16
C LEU A 8 5.87 -2.16 -48.95
N SER A 9 6.23 -0.88 -49.12
CA SER A 9 6.75 -0.03 -48.04
C SER A 9 5.63 0.53 -47.14
N THR A 10 4.47 0.84 -47.72
CA THR A 10 3.26 1.23 -46.97
C THR A 10 2.60 0.04 -46.27
N GLY A 11 2.61 -1.14 -46.88
CA GLY A 11 2.19 -2.40 -46.27
C GLY A 11 3.08 -2.83 -45.10
N ALA A 12 4.40 -2.65 -45.19
CA ALA A 12 5.32 -2.92 -44.09
C ALA A 12 5.11 -1.95 -42.91
N LYS A 13 4.86 -0.66 -43.16
CA LYS A 13 4.55 0.31 -42.09
C LYS A 13 3.20 0.06 -41.44
N SER A 14 2.18 -0.35 -42.20
CA SER A 14 0.85 -0.72 -41.70
C SER A 14 0.85 -2.05 -40.93
N SER A 15 1.64 -3.03 -41.38
CA SER A 15 1.80 -4.32 -40.70
C SER A 15 2.67 -4.21 -39.46
N VAL A 16 3.71 -3.36 -39.47
CA VAL A 16 4.52 -3.06 -38.28
C VAL A 16 3.73 -2.25 -37.26
N THR A 17 2.94 -1.25 -37.68
CA THR A 17 2.00 -0.57 -36.76
C THR A 17 0.90 -1.51 -36.27
N GLY A 18 0.38 -2.40 -37.11
CA GLY A 18 -0.57 -3.44 -36.72
C GLY A 18 0.02 -4.43 -35.70
N LEU A 19 1.25 -4.90 -35.92
CA LEU A 19 1.99 -5.76 -34.99
C LEU A 19 2.35 -5.03 -33.68
N LEU A 20 2.68 -3.73 -33.75
CA LEU A 20 2.90 -2.88 -32.57
C LEU A 20 1.61 -2.67 -31.78
N LEU A 21 0.48 -2.44 -32.44
CA LEU A 21 -0.82 -2.30 -31.78
C LEU A 21 -1.30 -3.64 -31.18
N LEU A 22 -1.08 -4.75 -31.88
CA LEU A 22 -1.44 -6.09 -31.40
C LEU A 22 -0.57 -6.51 -30.20
N SER A 23 0.74 -6.25 -30.27
CA SER A 23 1.65 -6.48 -29.14
C SER A 23 1.35 -5.57 -27.95
N THR A 24 1.02 -4.29 -28.20
CA THR A 24 0.56 -3.37 -27.14
C THR A 24 -0.74 -3.87 -26.52
N ALA A 25 -1.72 -4.30 -27.33
CA ALA A 25 -2.99 -4.84 -26.85
C ALA A 25 -2.85 -6.15 -26.06
N LEU A 26 -1.82 -6.95 -26.32
CA LEU A 26 -1.55 -8.18 -25.58
C LEU A 26 -0.79 -7.94 -24.27
N VAL A 27 0.06 -6.92 -24.21
CA VAL A 27 0.82 -6.53 -23.00
C VAL A 27 -0.05 -5.68 -22.05
N LEU A 28 -0.99 -4.89 -22.58
CA LEU A 28 -1.88 -4.03 -21.82
C LEU A 28 -2.68 -4.75 -20.71
N PRO A 29 -3.34 -5.93 -20.94
CA PRO A 29 -4.08 -6.62 -19.88
C PRO A 29 -3.15 -7.15 -18.78
N PHE A 30 -1.90 -7.50 -19.10
CA PHE A 30 -0.92 -7.93 -18.12
C PHE A 30 -0.47 -6.77 -17.22
N TYR A 31 -0.29 -5.59 -17.80
CA TYR A 31 0.01 -4.37 -17.06
C TYR A 31 -1.19 -3.90 -16.23
N ALA A 32 -2.40 -3.89 -16.77
CA ALA A 32 -3.61 -3.49 -16.07
C ALA A 32 -3.94 -4.41 -14.87
N ARG A 33 -3.75 -5.73 -15.03
CA ARG A 33 -3.92 -6.70 -13.93
C ARG A 33 -2.88 -6.49 -12.84
N THR A 34 -1.62 -6.27 -13.24
CA THR A 34 -0.53 -6.00 -12.31
C THR A 34 -0.75 -4.69 -11.55
N PHE A 35 -1.21 -3.65 -12.24
CA PHE A 35 -1.52 -2.34 -11.66
C PHE A 35 -2.64 -2.44 -10.62
N SER A 36 -3.71 -3.16 -10.93
CA SER A 36 -4.88 -3.32 -10.03
C SER A 36 -4.51 -3.97 -8.69
N ILE A 37 -3.55 -4.90 -8.67
CA ILE A 37 -3.12 -5.61 -7.45
C ILE A 37 -2.02 -4.82 -6.71
N LYS A 38 -1.10 -4.17 -7.44
CA LYS A 38 0.06 -3.49 -6.86
C LYS A 38 -0.22 -2.05 -6.40
N MET A 39 -1.20 -1.36 -6.96
CA MET A 39 -1.50 0.00 -6.53
C MET A 39 -2.02 0.07 -5.08
N PRO A 40 -2.97 -0.78 -4.65
CA PRO A 40 -3.44 -0.76 -3.26
C PRO A 40 -2.31 -1.03 -2.26
N ILE A 41 -1.41 -1.98 -2.54
CA ILE A 41 -0.29 -2.27 -1.64
C ILE A 41 0.64 -1.06 -1.52
N LEU A 42 0.91 -0.36 -2.63
CA LEU A 42 1.74 0.83 -2.65
C LEU A 42 1.11 1.96 -1.83
N TYR A 43 -0.21 2.16 -1.94
CA TYR A 43 -0.91 3.14 -1.11
C TYR A 43 -0.86 2.79 0.38
N VAL A 44 -1.02 1.51 0.74
CA VAL A 44 -0.91 1.07 2.14
C VAL A 44 0.48 1.39 2.70
N TRP A 45 1.55 1.05 1.97
CA TRP A 45 2.91 1.38 2.39
C TRP A 45 3.20 2.88 2.43
N ALA A 46 2.67 3.65 1.47
CA ALA A 46 2.81 5.10 1.45
C ALA A 46 2.11 5.75 2.67
N THR A 47 0.89 5.33 3.00
CA THR A 47 0.18 5.81 4.19
C THR A 47 0.87 5.37 5.48
N PHE A 48 1.42 4.16 5.53
CA PHE A 48 2.23 3.71 6.67
C PHE A 48 3.46 4.59 6.89
N ALA A 49 4.19 4.89 5.81
CA ALA A 49 5.36 5.75 5.86
C ALA A 49 4.99 7.19 6.28
N MET A 50 3.92 7.75 5.74
CA MET A 50 3.42 9.08 6.15
C MET A 50 3.00 9.12 7.63
N SER A 51 2.30 8.09 8.11
CA SER A 51 1.94 7.98 9.52
C SER A 51 3.18 7.97 10.41
N TYR A 52 4.20 7.19 10.04
CA TYR A 52 5.46 7.14 10.76
C TYR A 52 6.24 8.47 10.70
N ASP A 53 6.25 9.14 9.55
CA ASP A 53 6.87 10.46 9.37
C ASP A 53 6.20 11.51 10.25
N ILE A 54 4.88 11.48 10.41
CA ILE A 54 4.17 12.39 11.32
C ILE A 54 4.59 12.14 12.78
N ILE A 55 4.67 10.87 13.20
CA ILE A 55 5.08 10.51 14.58
C ILE A 55 6.54 10.92 14.84
N LEU A 56 7.44 10.62 13.91
CA LEU A 56 8.86 10.90 14.06
C LEU A 56 9.15 12.40 13.90
N GLY A 57 8.55 13.05 12.91
CA GLY A 57 8.76 14.44 12.56
C GLY A 57 8.16 15.42 13.57
N PHE A 58 6.90 15.23 13.96
CA PHE A 58 6.26 16.12 14.95
C PHE A 58 6.44 15.64 16.39
N GLY A 59 6.45 14.32 16.62
CA GLY A 59 6.62 13.76 17.96
C GLY A 59 8.07 13.67 18.42
N GLY A 60 9.04 13.73 17.51
CA GLY A 60 10.48 13.70 17.84
C GLY A 60 10.96 12.39 18.47
N VAL A 61 10.12 11.34 18.47
CA VAL A 61 10.42 10.04 19.08
C VAL A 61 10.16 8.90 18.09
N PRO A 62 11.15 8.06 17.77
CA PRO A 62 10.93 6.91 16.90
C PRO A 62 10.07 5.84 17.59
N SER A 63 9.03 5.36 16.90
CA SER A 63 8.12 4.31 17.39
C SER A 63 8.14 3.07 16.49
N PHE A 64 8.77 1.98 16.94
CA PHE A 64 8.87 0.77 16.12
C PHE A 64 7.66 -0.18 16.27
N GLY A 65 6.79 0.07 17.25
CA GLY A 65 5.60 -0.75 17.53
C GLY A 65 4.32 -0.35 16.78
N HIS A 66 4.30 0.82 16.13
CA HIS A 66 3.11 1.35 15.43
C HIS A 66 2.64 0.46 14.25
N ALA A 67 3.49 -0.45 13.76
CA ALA A 67 3.13 -1.43 12.75
C ALA A 67 1.94 -2.33 13.17
N ALA A 68 1.82 -2.67 14.45
CA ALA A 68 0.74 -3.53 14.95
C ALA A 68 -0.66 -2.88 14.84
N PRO A 69 -0.93 -1.69 15.42
CA PRO A 69 -2.24 -1.05 15.27
C PRO A 69 -2.55 -0.68 13.82
N PHE A 70 -1.54 -0.31 13.01
CA PHE A 70 -1.74 -0.05 11.58
C PHE A 70 -2.19 -1.32 10.83
N GLY A 71 -1.51 -2.44 11.05
CA GLY A 71 -1.85 -3.72 10.43
C GLY A 71 -3.27 -4.19 10.76
N ILE A 72 -3.70 -4.01 12.00
CA ILE A 72 -5.08 -4.33 12.42
C ILE A 72 -6.10 -3.44 11.71
N GLY A 73 -5.83 -2.14 11.57
CA GLY A 73 -6.68 -1.22 10.82
C GLY A 73 -6.84 -1.62 9.34
N VAL A 74 -5.74 -2.04 8.69
CA VAL A 74 -5.77 -2.53 7.30
C VAL A 74 -6.55 -3.84 7.20
N PHE A 75 -6.35 -4.77 8.14
CA PHE A 75 -7.09 -6.04 8.17
C PHE A 75 -8.60 -5.83 8.33
N VAL A 76 -9.01 -4.98 9.28
CA VAL A 76 -10.42 -4.61 9.50
C VAL A 76 -11.00 -3.94 8.26
N SER A 77 -10.22 -3.04 7.62
CA SER A 77 -10.65 -2.36 6.40
C SER A 77 -10.91 -3.36 5.26
N ALA A 78 -9.98 -4.27 5.01
CA ALA A 78 -10.12 -5.30 3.99
C ALA A 78 -11.31 -6.23 4.26
N LEU A 79 -11.51 -6.61 5.52
CA LEU A 79 -12.60 -7.47 5.96
C LEU A 79 -13.99 -6.82 5.79
N LEU A 80 -14.12 -5.52 6.04
CA LEU A 80 -15.39 -4.80 5.86
C LEU A 80 -15.66 -4.46 4.39
N LEU A 81 -14.63 -4.10 3.62
CA LEU A 81 -14.73 -3.89 2.18
C LEU A 81 -15.19 -5.16 1.45
N SER A 82 -14.66 -6.32 1.83
CA SER A 82 -15.10 -7.61 1.25
C SER A 82 -16.55 -7.97 1.57
N ARG A 83 -17.16 -7.35 2.59
CA ARG A 83 -18.59 -7.49 2.94
C ARG A 83 -19.48 -6.41 2.33
N GLY A 84 -18.95 -5.52 1.50
CA GLY A 84 -19.71 -4.45 0.85
C GLY A 84 -20.16 -3.33 1.80
N VAL A 85 -19.52 -3.19 2.97
CA VAL A 85 -19.80 -2.11 3.91
C VAL A 85 -19.43 -0.76 3.27
N PRO A 86 -20.25 0.29 3.45
CA PRO A 86 -19.95 1.60 2.88
C PRO A 86 -18.62 2.15 3.40
N LEU A 87 -17.87 2.80 2.50
CA LEU A 87 -16.49 3.24 2.70
C LEU A 87 -16.30 4.09 3.97
N LEU A 88 -17.27 4.95 4.30
CA LEU A 88 -17.22 5.78 5.51
C LEU A 88 -17.23 4.95 6.80
N LEU A 89 -18.06 3.90 6.88
CA LEU A 89 -18.10 3.00 8.03
C LEU A 89 -16.82 2.18 8.13
N VAL A 90 -16.26 1.77 6.99
CA VAL A 90 -14.97 1.06 6.94
C VAL A 90 -13.88 1.91 7.60
N TYR A 91 -13.75 3.18 7.21
CA TYR A 91 -12.77 4.07 7.79
C TYR A 91 -12.97 4.29 9.28
N LEU A 92 -14.20 4.51 9.73
CA LEU A 92 -14.51 4.69 11.15
C LEU A 92 -14.17 3.43 11.96
N ALA A 93 -14.55 2.25 11.48
CA ALA A 93 -14.24 0.99 12.15
C ALA A 93 -12.72 0.72 12.21
N ALA A 94 -12.00 0.96 11.12
CA ALA A 94 -10.55 0.84 11.08
C ALA A 94 -9.86 1.82 12.03
N ALA A 95 -10.32 3.08 12.07
CA ALA A 95 -9.79 4.09 12.98
C ALA A 95 -10.05 3.73 14.45
N LEU A 96 -11.26 3.28 14.79
CA LEU A 96 -11.63 2.90 16.16
C LEU A 96 -10.86 1.67 16.64
N THR A 97 -10.73 0.64 15.80
CA THR A 97 -9.96 -0.58 16.14
C THR A 97 -8.46 -0.27 16.27
N GLY A 98 -7.90 0.51 15.35
CA GLY A 98 -6.50 0.97 15.44
C GLY A 98 -6.25 1.81 16.69
N LEU A 99 -7.16 2.73 17.02
CA LEU A 99 -7.09 3.55 18.24
C LEU A 99 -7.13 2.68 19.51
N ALA A 100 -8.05 1.72 19.57
CA ALA A 100 -8.18 0.82 20.71
C ALA A 100 -6.89 0.04 20.95
N VAL A 101 -6.32 -0.56 19.90
CA VAL A 101 -5.05 -1.30 20.00
C VAL A 101 -3.90 -0.38 20.38
N ASN A 102 -3.81 0.79 19.74
CA ASN A 102 -2.74 1.74 20.03
C ASN A 102 -2.81 2.27 21.47
N LEU A 103 -4.00 2.46 22.03
CA LEU A 103 -4.17 2.79 23.45
C LEU A 103 -3.72 1.65 24.35
N SER A 104 -4.12 0.41 24.05
CA SER A 104 -3.70 -0.76 24.83
C SER A 104 -2.18 -0.96 24.83
N MET A 105 -1.53 -0.79 23.68
CA MET A 105 -0.08 -0.93 23.54
C MET A 105 0.70 0.31 24.02
N GLY A 106 0.13 1.50 23.86
CA GLY A 106 0.75 2.79 24.16
C GLY A 106 0.62 3.22 25.62
N ALA A 107 -0.35 2.67 26.36
CA ALA A 107 -0.55 2.92 27.79
C ALA A 107 0.74 2.78 28.64
N PRO A 108 1.53 1.69 28.54
CA PRO A 108 2.80 1.58 29.28
C PRO A 108 3.86 2.58 28.79
N CYS A 109 3.78 2.99 27.53
CA CYS A 109 4.78 3.84 26.90
C CYS A 109 4.69 5.32 27.29
N TYR A 110 3.56 5.79 27.86
CA TYR A 110 3.41 7.19 28.30
C TYR A 110 4.39 7.62 29.41
N ARG A 111 5.01 6.66 30.12
CA ARG A 111 5.96 6.95 31.20
C ARG A 111 7.41 7.07 30.75
N VAL A 112 7.74 6.75 29.50
CA VAL A 112 9.11 6.75 28.97
C VAL A 112 9.30 7.78 27.87
N ARG A 113 10.50 8.36 27.76
CA ARG A 113 10.82 9.42 26.79
C ARG A 113 12.06 9.08 25.98
N GLY A 114 12.11 9.60 24.75
CA GLY A 114 13.28 9.49 23.87
C GLY A 114 13.59 8.05 23.46
N ILE A 115 14.87 7.66 23.59
CA ILE A 115 15.36 6.34 23.15
C ILE A 115 14.67 5.19 23.90
N TYR A 116 14.31 5.37 25.17
CA TYR A 116 13.62 4.35 25.95
C TYR A 116 12.22 4.02 25.39
N TYR A 117 11.54 4.98 24.78
CA TYR A 117 10.26 4.75 24.11
C TYR A 117 10.44 3.86 22.86
N ALA A 118 11.52 4.09 22.09
CA ALA A 118 11.83 3.29 20.91
C ALA A 118 12.15 1.83 21.29
N ILE A 119 12.97 1.62 22.33
CA ILE A 119 13.32 0.28 22.82
C ILE A 119 12.07 -0.45 23.34
N LEU A 120 11.23 0.24 24.13
CA LEU A 120 10.02 -0.37 24.68
C LEU A 120 9.03 -0.77 23.58
N THR A 121 8.81 0.09 22.59
CA THR A 121 7.91 -0.25 21.47
C THR A 121 8.46 -1.37 20.58
N LEU A 122 9.78 -1.49 20.45
CA LEU A 122 10.43 -2.60 19.77
C LEU A 122 10.29 -3.92 20.56
N ALA A 123 10.45 -3.87 21.89
CA ALA A 123 10.24 -5.03 22.75
C ALA A 123 8.79 -5.55 22.68
N ILE A 124 7.80 -4.65 22.68
CA ILE A 124 6.39 -5.01 22.51
C ILE A 124 6.17 -5.64 21.13
N ALA A 125 6.74 -5.07 20.06
CA ALA A 125 6.63 -5.63 18.73
C ALA A 125 7.21 -7.05 18.64
N GLU A 126 8.33 -7.31 19.30
CA GLU A 126 8.95 -8.63 19.34
C GLU A 126 8.13 -9.62 20.18
N MET A 127 7.53 -9.19 21.29
CA MET A 127 6.59 -10.03 22.04
C MET A 127 5.39 -10.48 21.19
N ILE A 128 4.84 -9.57 20.38
CA ILE A 128 3.73 -9.89 19.47
C ILE A 128 4.19 -10.84 18.36
N ARG A 129 5.43 -10.70 17.86
CA ARG A 129 5.98 -11.61 16.85
C ARG A 129 6.19 -13.02 17.40
N VAL A 130 6.62 -13.14 18.65
CA VAL A 130 6.92 -14.43 19.29
C VAL A 130 5.64 -15.19 19.68
N LEU A 131 4.56 -14.46 19.98
CA LEU A 131 3.25 -15.02 20.29
C LEU A 131 2.55 -15.59 19.04
#